data_AF-A0A0K1U761-F1
#
_entry.id   AF-A0A0K1U761-F1
#
_cell.length_a   1.000
_cell.length_b   1.000
_cell.length_c   1.000
_cell.angle_alpha   90.00
_cell.angle_beta   90.00
_cell.angle_gamma   90.00
#
_symmetry.space_group_name_H-M   'P 1'
#
loop_
_entity.id
_entity.type
_entity.pdbx_description
1 polymer ?
#
loop_
_entity_poly.entity_id
_entity_poly.type
_entity_poly.pdbx_seq_one_letter_code
_entity_poly.pdbx_strand_id
1 'polypeptide(L)' 'MSEYEKWLFTANSTLGLSVLGLMVTILLAYPLAGALALSVQIAAHIGTLVFAVGIKVAYVARLVFLSRLGRPVH' A
#
# COMPACT_ATOMS: atom_id res chain seq x y z
N MET A 1 10.01 19.47 -12.82
CA MET A 1 9.02 18.85 -11.91
C MET A 1 9.29 19.38 -10.52
N SER A 2 8.33 20.02 -9.86
CA SER A 2 8.55 20.52 -8.49
C SER A 2 8.85 19.34 -7.54
N GLU A 3 9.64 19.56 -6.49
CA GLU A 3 10.00 18.49 -5.53
C GLU A 3 8.74 17.81 -4.96
N TYR A 4 7.70 18.58 -4.63
CA TYR A 4 6.42 18.03 -4.14
C TYR A 4 5.70 17.15 -5.16
N GLU A 5 5.87 17.40 -6.45
CA GLU A 5 5.21 16.63 -7.50
C GLU A 5 5.89 15.27 -7.72
N LYS A 6 7.22 15.19 -7.56
CA LYS A 6 7.92 13.91 -7.48
C LYS A 6 7.44 13.09 -6.28
N TRP A 7 7.34 13.72 -5.12
CA TRP A 7 6.87 13.05 -3.90
C TRP A 7 5.41 12.61 -3.99
N LEU A 8 4.55 13.39 -4.64
CA LEU A 8 3.17 13.00 -4.94
C LEU A 8 3.11 11.77 -5.85
N PHE A 9 3.96 11.72 -6.90
CA PHE A 9 4.07 10.56 -7.77
C PHE A 9 4.53 9.31 -7.00
N THR A 10 5.56 9.46 -6.15
CA THR A 10 6.01 8.37 -5.27
C THR A 10 4.89 7.90 -4.34
N ALA A 11 4.17 8.80 -3.68
CA ALA A 11 3.06 8.45 -2.79
C ALA A 11 1.95 7.67 -3.53
N ASN A 12 1.57 8.10 -4.73
CA ASN A 12 0.60 7.37 -5.56
C ASN A 12 1.11 5.99 -5.98
N SER A 13 2.38 5.90 -6.39
CA SER A 13 2.99 4.62 -6.78
C SER A 13 3.07 3.65 -5.60
N THR A 14 3.51 4.11 -4.43
CA THR A 14 3.52 3.33 -3.19
C THR A 14 2.12 2.90 -2.77
N LEU A 15 1.11 3.75 -2.93
CA LEU A 15 -0.29 3.39 -2.66
C LEU A 15 -0.73 2.23 -3.57
N GLY A 16 -0.49 2.34 -4.88
CA GLY A 16 -0.79 1.28 -5.84
C GLY A 16 -0.06 -0.04 -5.53
N LEU A 17 1.24 0.03 -5.26
CA LEU A 17 2.05 -1.14 -4.85
C LEU A 17 1.53 -1.77 -3.55
N SER A 18 1.13 -0.95 -2.58
CA SER A 18 0.61 -1.46 -1.30
C SER A 18 -0.75 -2.13 -1.46
N VAL A 19 -1.62 -1.62 -2.36
CA VAL A 19 -2.87 -2.29 -2.72
C VAL A 19 -2.60 -3.63 -3.40
N LEU A 20 -1.68 -3.69 -4.37
CA LEU A 20 -1.31 -4.95 -5.03
C LEU A 20 -0.73 -5.96 -4.03
N GLY A 21 0.18 -5.52 -3.16
CA GLY A 21 0.73 -6.35 -2.09
C GLY A 21 -0.34 -6.86 -1.14
N LEU A 22 -1.29 -6.01 -0.74
CA LEU A 22 -2.43 -6.40 0.09
C LEU A 22 -3.26 -7.50 -0.59
N MET A 23 -3.61 -7.32 -1.87
CA MET A 23 -4.36 -8.31 -2.65
C MET A 23 -3.63 -9.66 -2.72
N VAL A 24 -2.32 -9.65 -2.96
CA VAL A 24 -1.49 -10.87 -2.95
C VAL A 24 -1.54 -11.54 -1.58
N THR A 25 -1.35 -10.78 -0.49
CA THR A 25 -1.38 -11.37 0.86
C THR A 25 -2.73 -11.96 1.22
N ILE A 26 -3.84 -11.34 0.82
CA ILE A 26 -5.20 -11.88 1.01
C ILE A 26 -5.36 -13.18 0.21
N LEU A 27 -4.89 -13.22 -1.04
CA LEU A 27 -4.96 -14.42 -1.89
C LEU A 27 -4.18 -15.60 -1.26
N LEU A 28 -3.01 -15.32 -0.68
CA LEU A 28 -2.20 -16.33 0.00
C LEU A 28 -2.80 -16.75 1.35
N ALA A 29 -3.39 -15.80 2.09
CA ALA A 29 -3.92 -16.04 3.42
C ALA A 29 -5.24 -16.83 3.44
N TYR A 30 -6.11 -16.68 2.43
CA TYR A 30 -7.40 -17.39 2.41
C TYR A 30 -7.60 -18.31 1.21
N PRO A 31 -7.71 -17.84 -0.06
CA PRO A 31 -8.01 -18.75 -1.18
C PRO A 31 -6.98 -19.86 -1.40
N LEU A 32 -5.69 -19.55 -1.21
CA LEU A 32 -4.58 -20.51 -1.41
C LEU A 32 -4.13 -21.17 -0.11
N ALA A 33 -4.76 -20.90 1.03
CA ALA A 33 -4.27 -21.32 2.35
C ALA A 33 -3.98 -22.83 2.40
N GLY A 34 -4.89 -23.65 1.88
CA GLY A 34 -4.76 -25.12 1.89
C GLY A 34 -3.59 -25.67 1.07
N ALA A 35 -3.00 -24.89 0.17
CA ALA A 35 -1.89 -25.30 -0.69
C ALA A 35 -0.52 -24.78 -0.21
N LEU A 36 -0.49 -23.96 0.85
CA LEU A 36 0.71 -23.25 1.30
C LEU A 36 1.19 -23.76 2.65
N ALA A 37 2.51 -23.74 2.85
CA ALA A 37 3.12 -24.06 4.13
C ALA A 37 2.70 -23.05 5.21
N LEU A 38 2.67 -23.49 6.47
CA LEU A 38 2.32 -22.65 7.62
C LEU A 38 3.17 -21.37 7.71
N SER A 39 4.46 -21.47 7.40
CA SER A 39 5.37 -20.31 7.38
C SER A 39 4.93 -19.24 6.37
N VAL A 40 4.46 -19.64 5.19
CA VAL A 40 3.95 -18.73 4.16
C VAL A 40 2.63 -18.11 4.59
N GLN A 41 1.75 -18.87 5.24
CA GLN A 41 0.50 -18.32 5.79
C GLN A 41 0.77 -17.26 6.87
N ILE A 42 1.70 -17.51 7.80
CA ILE A 42 2.10 -16.53 8.82
C ILE A 42 2.65 -15.27 8.15
N ALA A 43 3.55 -15.43 7.18
CA ALA A 43 4.10 -14.32 6.42
C ALA A 43 3.02 -13.53 5.67
N ALA A 44 2.03 -14.21 5.06
CA ALA A 44 0.91 -13.59 4.38
C ALA A 44 0.07 -12.73 5.34
N HIS A 45 -0.28 -13.25 6.52
CA HIS A 45 -1.06 -12.50 7.51
C HIS A 45 -0.32 -11.27 8.06
N ILE A 46 0.97 -11.41 8.39
CA ILE A 46 1.82 -10.28 8.79
C ILE A 46 1.91 -9.27 7.64
N GLY A 47 2.11 -9.76 6.42
CA GLY A 47 2.16 -8.97 5.20
C GLY A 47 0.88 -8.15 4.99
N THR A 48 -0.29 -8.72 5.24
CA THR A 48 -1.58 -8.01 5.16
C THR A 48 -1.59 -6.77 6.04
N LEU A 49 -1.11 -6.88 7.29
CA LEU A 49 -1.00 -5.73 8.20
C LEU A 49 -0.02 -4.69 7.68
N VAL A 50 1.16 -5.12 7.22
CA VAL A 50 2.20 -4.22 6.69
C VAL A 50 1.68 -3.44 5.48
N PHE A 51 1.04 -4.10 4.51
CA PHE A 51 0.51 -3.44 3.32
C PHE A 51 -0.71 -2.55 3.63
N ALA A 52 -1.58 -2.95 4.56
CA ALA A 52 -2.70 -2.11 5.00
C ALA A 52 -2.22 -0.81 5.67
N VAL A 53 -1.16 -0.88 6.49
CA VAL A 53 -0.50 0.30 7.05
C VAL A 53 0.16 1.12 5.95
N GLY A 54 0.83 0.47 4.99
CA GLY A 54 1.42 1.11 3.82
C GLY A 54 0.41 1.94 3.03
N ILE A 55 -0.80 1.42 2.79
CA ILE A 55 -1.90 2.15 2.14
C ILE A 55 -2.26 3.41 2.95
N LYS A 56 -2.46 3.29 4.26
CA LYS A 56 -2.79 4.44 5.12
C LYS A 56 -1.71 5.52 5.05
N VAL A 57 -0.45 5.15 5.19
CA VAL A 57 0.68 6.09 5.17
C VAL A 57 0.83 6.75 3.79
N ALA A 58 0.77 5.96 2.72
CA ALA A 58 0.88 6.47 1.35
C ALA A 58 -0.27 7.42 1.01
N TYR A 59 -1.49 7.13 1.49
CA TYR A 59 -2.65 8.01 1.31
C TYR A 59 -2.47 9.34 2.05
N VAL A 60 -2.02 9.32 3.31
CA VAL A 60 -1.72 10.55 4.06
C VAL A 60 -0.64 11.36 3.34
N ALA A 61 0.44 10.73 2.87
CA ALA A 61 1.49 11.40 2.11
C ALA A 61 0.94 12.05 0.82
N ARG A 62 0.10 11.33 0.06
CA ARG A 62 -0.59 11.87 -1.12
C ARG A 62 -1.39 13.13 -0.78
N LEU A 63 -2.19 13.11 0.29
CA LEU A 63 -2.98 14.27 0.71
C LEU A 63 -2.10 15.46 1.12
N VAL A 64 -1.02 15.21 1.85
CA VAL A 64 -0.05 16.24 2.24
C VAL A 64 0.54 16.92 1.01
N PHE A 65 1.01 16.16 0.02
CA PHE A 65 1.62 16.76 -1.18
C PHE A 65 0.60 17.43 -2.11
N LEU A 66 -0.64 16.93 -2.19
CA LEU A 66 -1.72 17.65 -2.88
C LEU A 66 -2.00 19.01 -2.22
N SER A 67 -2.09 19.05 -0.89
CA SER A 67 -2.29 20.27 -0.13
C SER A 67 -1.15 21.27 -0.35
N ARG A 68 0.12 20.82 -0.33
CA ARG A 68 1.30 21.67 -0.59
C ARG A 68 1.35 22.21 -2.02
N LEU A 69 0.76 21.51 -2.98
CA LEU A 69 0.65 21.96 -4.37
C LEU A 69 -0.57 22.87 -4.61
N GLY A 70 -1.36 23.19 -3.58
CA GLY A 70 -2.61 23.95 -3.72
C GLY A 70 -3.70 23.20 -4.49
N ARG A 71 -3.57 21.88 -4.64
CA ARG A 71 -4.54 21.04 -5.34
C ARG A 71 -5.60 20.55 -4.35
N PRO A 72 -6.84 20.36 -4.81
CA PRO A 72 -7.90 19.89 -3.94
C PRO A 72 -7.62 18.47 -3.41
N VAL A 73 -7.91 18.30 -2.12
CA VAL A 73 -7.71 17.06 -1.35
C VAL A 73 -9.03 16.31 -1.27
N HIS A 74 -9.10 15.15 -1.91
CA HIS A 74 -10.21 14.20 -1.86
C HIS A 74 -9.61 12.80 -1.74
#